data_AF-A0A6L7YN54-F1
#
_entry.id   AF-A0A6L7YN54-F1
#
_cell.length_a   1.000
_cell.length_b   1.000
_cell.length_c   1.000
_cell.angle_alpha   90.00
_cell.angle_beta   90.00
_cell.angle_gamma   90.00
#
_symmetry.space_group_name_H-M   'P 1'
#
loop_
_entity.id
_entity.type
_entity.pdbx_description
1 polymer ?
#
loop_
_entity_poly.entity_id
_entity_poly.type
_entity_poly.pdbx_seq_one_letter_code
_entity_poly.pdbx_strand_id
1 'polypeptide(L)'
;MTALDKAFVRPEAGEISKRSFAGYLLLDALIGNTDRHHENWGLLRRRTSAGWSGYLAPSFDHASSLGRELQDERREILLSENRVGVYVNRGRGGIFWSENERRGPSPLELVRLAVREYPVLFQTSMGWLDKVNEDSLREIVDRVPEDWMSLSARIFSAEQMCYNLIELNKLRRVFK
;
A
#
# COMPACT_ATOMS: atom_id res chain seq x y z
N MET A 1 -6.18 -2.21 -23.16
CA MET A 1 -4.71 -2.39 -23.26
C MET A 1 -4.05 -1.33 -22.39
N THR A 2 -3.45 -1.73 -21.27
CA THR A 2 -2.86 -0.83 -20.26
C THR A 2 -1.40 -0.47 -20.58
N ALA A 3 -0.79 0.44 -19.80
CA ALA A 3 0.64 0.74 -19.93
C ALA A 3 1.52 -0.50 -19.70
N LEU A 4 1.16 -1.38 -18.75
CA LEU A 4 1.87 -2.63 -18.49
C LEU A 4 1.71 -3.64 -19.65
N ASP A 5 0.56 -3.68 -20.32
CA ASP A 5 0.38 -4.53 -21.51
C ASP A 5 1.31 -4.11 -22.66
N LYS A 6 1.64 -2.82 -22.75
CA LYS A 6 2.55 -2.28 -23.77
C LYS A 6 4.02 -2.42 -23.39
N ALA A 7 4.31 -2.60 -22.11
CA ALA A 7 5.68 -2.65 -21.60
C ALA A 7 6.37 -4.01 -21.80
N PHE A 8 5.58 -5.08 -21.99
CA PHE A 8 6.09 -6.44 -22.14
C PHE A 8 5.66 -7.06 -23.47
N VAL A 9 6.60 -7.76 -24.11
CA VAL A 9 6.31 -8.52 -25.34
C VAL A 9 5.43 -9.74 -25.05
N ARG A 10 5.56 -10.33 -23.85
CA ARG A 10 4.79 -11.51 -23.43
C ARG A 10 3.58 -11.09 -22.58
N PRO A 11 2.34 -11.46 -22.97
CA PRO A 11 1.13 -11.12 -22.21
C PRO A 11 1.15 -11.58 -20.74
N GLU A 12 1.71 -12.76 -20.47
CA GLU A 12 1.85 -13.32 -19.12
C GLU A 12 2.64 -12.40 -18.18
N ALA A 13 3.70 -11.75 -18.68
CA ALA A 13 4.50 -10.83 -17.88
C ALA A 13 3.71 -9.56 -17.51
N GLY A 14 2.83 -9.10 -18.40
CA GLY A 14 1.89 -8.01 -18.12
C GLY A 14 0.90 -8.38 -17.01
N GLU A 15 0.32 -9.57 -17.08
CA GLU A 15 -0.63 -10.06 -16.08
C GLU A 15 0.01 -10.26 -14.69
N ILE A 16 1.20 -10.88 -14.65
CA ILE A 16 1.99 -11.03 -13.41
C ILE A 16 2.33 -9.66 -12.82
N SER A 17 2.69 -8.69 -13.67
CA SER A 17 3.04 -7.34 -13.21
C SER A 17 1.81 -6.59 -12.67
N LYS A 18 0.63 -6.74 -13.28
CA LYS A 18 -0.62 -6.16 -12.77
C LYS A 18 -0.99 -6.72 -11.39
N ARG A 19 -0.89 -8.03 -11.19
CA ARG A 19 -1.12 -8.69 -9.88
C ARG A 19 -0.12 -8.23 -8.83
N SER A 20 1.15 -8.11 -9.22
CA SER A 20 2.20 -7.58 -8.34
C SER A 20 1.91 -6.14 -7.93
N PHE A 21 1.46 -5.30 -8.87
CA PHE A 21 1.07 -3.92 -8.61
C PHE A 21 -0.14 -3.82 -7.67
N ALA A 22 -1.15 -4.68 -7.83
CA ALA A 22 -2.25 -4.77 -6.86
C ALA A 22 -1.75 -5.11 -5.45
N GLY A 23 -0.72 -5.95 -5.35
CA GLY A 23 0.00 -6.21 -4.09
C GLY A 23 0.71 -4.98 -3.53
N TYR A 24 1.26 -4.11 -4.36
CA TYR A 24 1.88 -2.85 -3.90
C TYR A 24 0.83 -1.90 -3.33
N LEU A 25 -0.34 -1.81 -3.95
CA LEU A 25 -1.45 -1.01 -3.42
C LEU A 25 -1.95 -1.55 -2.07
N LEU A 26 -1.99 -2.87 -1.90
CA LEU A 26 -2.31 -3.47 -0.59
C LEU A 26 -1.26 -3.13 0.46
N LEU A 27 0.03 -3.18 0.13
CA LEU A 27 1.10 -2.78 1.02
C LEU A 27 0.97 -1.29 1.38
N ASP A 28 0.77 -0.41 0.39
CA ASP A 28 0.60 1.02 0.59
C ASP A 28 -0.61 1.33 1.49
N ALA A 29 -1.71 0.61 1.31
CA ALA A 29 -2.87 0.72 2.19
C ALA A 29 -2.56 0.24 3.62
N LEU A 30 -1.84 -0.86 3.79
CA LEU A 30 -1.47 -1.40 5.10
C LEU A 30 -0.60 -0.40 5.87
N ILE A 31 0.47 0.12 5.24
CA ILE A 31 1.43 1.04 5.88
C ILE A 31 1.01 2.50 5.81
N GLY A 32 -0.08 2.83 5.13
CA GLY A 32 -0.57 4.20 4.93
C GLY A 32 0.38 5.05 4.08
N ASN A 33 0.97 4.50 3.02
CA ASN A 33 1.86 5.21 2.11
C ASN A 33 1.08 6.16 1.20
N THR A 34 1.18 7.46 1.44
CA THR A 34 0.42 8.47 0.70
C THR A 34 1.09 8.93 -0.59
N ASP A 35 2.34 8.53 -0.86
CA ASP A 35 3.17 9.14 -1.91
C ASP A 35 3.50 8.17 -3.04
N ARG A 36 2.60 7.23 -3.37
CA ARG A 36 2.76 6.39 -4.55
C ARG A 36 2.48 7.19 -5.82
N HIS A 37 3.52 7.80 -6.41
CA HIS A 37 3.46 8.40 -7.74
C HIS A 37 4.27 7.57 -8.76
N HIS A 38 4.25 8.01 -10.03
CA HIS A 38 4.81 7.27 -11.16
C HIS A 38 6.34 7.06 -11.11
N GLU A 39 7.06 7.77 -10.24
CA GLU A 39 8.50 7.61 -10.05
C GLU A 39 8.83 6.63 -8.90
N ASN A 40 7.85 6.38 -8.02
CA ASN A 40 8.02 5.48 -6.87
C ASN A 40 7.75 4.01 -7.23
N TRP A 41 7.68 3.66 -8.51
CA TRP A 41 7.66 2.27 -8.96
C TRP A 41 8.30 2.20 -10.34
N GLY A 42 8.73 1.01 -10.76
CA GLY A 42 9.46 0.89 -12.01
C GLY A 42 9.44 -0.51 -12.58
N LEU A 43 10.04 -0.63 -13.76
CA LEU A 43 10.19 -1.89 -14.48
C LEU A 43 11.67 -2.22 -14.62
N LEU A 44 12.04 -3.45 -14.28
CA LEU A 44 13.33 -4.00 -14.65
C LEU A 44 13.19 -4.67 -16.01
N ARG A 45 13.86 -4.15 -17.03
CA ARG A 45 13.77 -4.66 -18.41
C ARG A 45 15.14 -4.85 -19.03
N ARG A 46 15.28 -5.88 -19.85
CA ARG A 46 16.44 -6.17 -20.68
C ARG A 46 16.03 -6.41 -22.13
N ARG A 47 16.90 -6.04 -23.05
CA ARG A 47 16.75 -6.37 -24.47
C ARG A 47 17.21 -7.81 -24.71
N THR A 48 16.38 -8.59 -25.39
CA THR A 48 16.66 -9.97 -25.80
C THR A 48 16.52 -10.10 -27.31
N SER A 49 16.91 -11.24 -27.88
CA SER A 49 16.71 -11.55 -29.31
C SER A 49 15.23 -11.55 -29.71
N ALA A 50 14.31 -11.84 -28.77
CA ALA A 50 12.87 -11.84 -28.97
C ALA A 50 12.19 -10.49 -28.60
N GLY A 51 12.97 -9.44 -28.34
CA GLY A 51 12.46 -8.12 -27.93
C GLY A 51 12.67 -7.81 -26.45
N TRP A 52 11.87 -6.90 -25.89
CA TRP A 52 11.97 -6.51 -24.47
C TRP A 52 11.37 -7.57 -23.55
N SER A 53 12.15 -7.96 -22.54
CA SER A 53 11.73 -8.86 -21.46
C SER A 53 11.99 -8.19 -20.12
N GLY A 54 11.08 -8.34 -19.16
CA GLY A 54 11.20 -7.69 -17.88
C GLY A 54 10.10 -8.07 -16.92
N TYR A 55 10.11 -7.44 -15.74
CA TYR A 55 9.09 -7.57 -14.71
C TYR A 55 9.02 -6.26 -13.89
N LEU A 56 7.97 -6.12 -13.10
CA LEU A 56 7.84 -5.03 -12.13
C LEU A 56 8.99 -5.07 -11.13
N ALA A 57 9.73 -3.97 -10.98
CA ALA A 57 10.80 -3.87 -9.99
C ALA A 57 10.22 -4.08 -8.57
N PRO A 58 10.97 -4.68 -7.62
CA PRO A 58 10.54 -4.74 -6.23
C PRO A 58 10.04 -3.39 -5.73
N SER A 59 9.05 -3.37 -4.83
CA SER A 59 8.54 -2.10 -4.31
C SER A 59 9.63 -1.34 -3.57
N PHE A 60 9.66 -0.03 -3.74
CA PHE A 60 10.63 0.87 -3.14
C PHE A 60 9.97 2.21 -2.76
N ASP A 61 10.76 3.04 -2.08
CA ASP A 61 10.40 4.38 -1.60
C ASP A 61 9.09 4.43 -0.82
N HIS A 62 9.11 3.80 0.36
CA HIS A 62 7.99 3.76 1.30
C HIS A 62 8.12 4.79 2.43
N ALA A 63 9.00 5.78 2.29
CA ALA A 63 9.31 6.71 3.37
C ALA A 63 8.09 7.54 3.80
N SER A 64 7.18 7.85 2.89
CA SER A 64 5.94 8.61 3.17
C SER A 64 4.81 7.74 3.74
N SER A 65 5.15 6.91 4.74
CA SER A 65 4.25 5.95 5.40
C SER A 65 4.25 6.12 6.92
N LEU A 66 3.42 5.31 7.62
CA LEU A 66 3.45 5.12 9.07
C LEU A 66 3.28 6.40 9.91
N GLY A 67 2.65 7.43 9.35
CA GLY A 67 2.45 8.73 10.00
C GLY A 67 3.74 9.50 10.24
N ARG A 68 4.74 9.35 9.35
CA ARG A 68 6.05 10.01 9.45
C ARG A 68 5.96 11.52 9.67
N GLU A 69 4.96 12.18 9.10
CA GLU A 69 4.77 13.63 9.19
C GLU A 69 4.19 14.12 10.52
N LEU A 70 3.67 13.20 11.35
CA LEU A 70 3.10 13.56 12.64
C LEU A 70 4.20 13.89 13.66
N GLN A 71 3.90 14.82 14.55
CA GLN A 71 4.65 15.03 15.79
C GLN A 71 4.05 14.15 16.90
N ASP A 72 4.84 13.88 17.93
CA ASP A 72 4.48 12.94 19.00
C ASP A 72 3.23 13.38 19.77
N GLU A 73 3.09 14.67 20.05
CA GLU A 73 1.91 15.25 20.70
C GLU A 73 0.64 14.96 19.89
N ARG A 74 0.76 15.03 18.55
CA ARG A 74 -0.38 14.72 17.67
C ARG A 74 -0.68 13.22 17.67
N ARG A 75 0.33 12.36 17.72
CA ARG A 75 0.15 10.91 17.81
C ARG A 75 -0.58 10.54 19.11
N GLU A 76 -0.16 11.10 20.24
CA GLU A 76 -0.77 10.87 21.55
C GLU A 76 -2.24 11.29 21.60
N ILE A 77 -2.59 12.43 21.01
CA ILE A 77 -3.99 12.86 20.86
C ILE A 77 -4.78 11.85 20.02
N LEU A 78 -4.25 11.45 18.86
CA LEU A 78 -4.95 10.50 17.98
C LEU A 78 -5.13 9.12 18.64
N LEU A 79 -4.16 8.68 19.44
CA LEU A 79 -4.22 7.43 20.18
C LEU A 79 -5.23 7.51 21.34
N SER A 80 -5.12 8.52 22.19
CA SER A 80 -5.98 8.67 23.38
C SER A 80 -7.45 8.92 23.02
N GLU A 81 -7.72 9.61 21.91
CA GLU A 81 -9.09 9.85 21.42
C GLU A 81 -9.62 8.72 20.52
N ASN A 82 -8.85 7.65 20.26
CA ASN A 82 -9.19 6.59 19.32
C ASN A 82 -9.54 7.11 17.90
N ARG A 83 -8.70 8.00 17.37
CA ARG A 83 -8.91 8.71 16.10
C ARG A 83 -7.92 8.35 14.99
N VAL A 84 -7.11 7.31 15.19
CA VAL A 84 -6.17 6.81 14.16
C VAL A 84 -6.90 6.49 12.86
N GLY A 85 -8.05 5.80 12.94
CA GLY A 85 -8.87 5.53 11.75
C GLY A 85 -9.37 6.80 11.04
N VAL A 86 -9.72 7.85 11.78
CA VAL A 86 -10.12 9.14 11.18
C VAL A 86 -8.95 9.77 10.44
N TYR A 87 -7.74 9.71 11.00
CA TYR A 87 -6.53 10.18 10.35
C TYR A 87 -6.27 9.40 9.04
N VAL A 88 -6.28 8.06 9.08
CA VAL A 88 -6.07 7.20 7.90
C VAL A 88 -7.03 7.54 6.77
N ASN A 89 -8.34 7.59 7.07
CA ASN A 89 -9.35 7.80 6.04
C ASN A 89 -9.31 9.21 5.44
N ARG A 90 -8.74 10.19 6.15
CA ARG A 90 -8.54 11.57 5.66
C ARG A 90 -7.25 11.76 4.86
N GLY A 91 -6.35 10.76 4.89
CA GLY A 91 -5.14 10.75 4.09
C GLY A 91 -5.45 10.90 2.60
N ARG A 92 -4.48 11.38 1.83
CA ARG A 92 -4.65 11.60 0.39
C ARG A 92 -3.45 11.01 -0.34
N GLY A 93 -3.73 10.13 -1.30
CA GLY A 93 -2.72 9.39 -2.03
C GLY A 93 -2.23 10.11 -3.28
N GLY A 94 -1.06 9.69 -3.77
CA GLY A 94 -0.47 10.13 -5.03
C GLY A 94 -1.12 9.53 -6.29
N ILE A 95 -2.00 8.53 -6.16
CA ILE A 95 -2.76 7.94 -7.27
C ILE A 95 -4.16 8.56 -7.29
N PHE A 96 -4.51 9.17 -8.42
CA PHE A 96 -5.83 9.73 -8.68
C PHE A 96 -6.75 8.65 -9.23
N TRP A 97 -8.00 8.58 -8.76
CA TRP A 97 -8.96 7.59 -9.25
C TRP A 97 -9.54 8.01 -10.61
N SER A 98 -9.75 9.32 -10.80
CA SER A 98 -10.22 9.88 -12.08
C SER A 98 -9.57 11.22 -12.37
N GLU A 99 -9.59 11.63 -13.64
CA GLU A 99 -9.00 12.89 -14.12
C GLU A 99 -9.66 14.14 -13.50
N ASN A 100 -10.87 14.00 -12.97
CA ASN A 100 -11.63 15.11 -12.38
C ASN A 100 -11.35 15.32 -10.90
N GLU A 101 -10.57 14.45 -10.25
CA GLU A 101 -10.26 14.57 -8.84
C GLU A 101 -9.16 15.61 -8.58
N ARG A 102 -9.41 16.52 -7.63
CA ARG A 102 -8.38 17.49 -7.23
C ARG A 102 -7.24 16.86 -6.43
N ARG A 103 -7.49 15.74 -5.74
CA ARG A 103 -6.52 14.98 -4.95
C ARG A 103 -6.91 13.51 -4.95
N GLY A 104 -5.94 12.60 -4.95
CA GLY A 104 -6.21 11.17 -4.90
C GLY A 104 -6.84 10.71 -3.58
N PRO A 105 -7.62 9.60 -3.62
CA PRO A 105 -8.15 8.97 -2.42
C PRO A 105 -7.03 8.54 -1.46
N SER A 106 -7.36 8.28 -0.19
CA SER A 106 -6.41 7.65 0.72
C SER A 106 -5.95 6.28 0.16
N PRO A 107 -4.77 5.77 0.53
CA PRO A 107 -4.32 4.45 0.09
C PRO A 107 -5.33 3.33 0.39
N LEU A 108 -5.97 3.40 1.56
CA LEU A 108 -7.02 2.47 1.95
C LEU A 108 -8.26 2.59 1.05
N GLU A 109 -8.73 3.80 0.77
CA GLU A 109 -9.88 4.03 -0.12
C GLU A 109 -9.58 3.64 -1.57
N LEU A 110 -8.36 3.92 -2.04
CA LEU A 110 -7.90 3.49 -3.36
C LEU A 110 -8.04 1.97 -3.52
N VAL A 111 -7.63 1.19 -2.52
CA VAL A 111 -7.81 -0.27 -2.53
C VAL A 111 -9.29 -0.66 -2.48
N ARG A 112 -10.13 0.04 -1.71
CA ARG A 112 -11.59 -0.24 -1.70
C ARG A 112 -12.23 -0.09 -3.08
N LEU A 113 -11.82 0.93 -3.82
CA LEU A 113 -12.26 1.17 -5.19
C LEU A 113 -11.68 0.10 -6.14
N ALA A 114 -10.36 -0.10 -6.09
CA ALA A 114 -9.65 -0.99 -7.00
C ALA A 114 -10.03 -2.47 -6.86
N VAL A 115 -10.30 -2.96 -5.64
CA VAL A 115 -10.75 -4.34 -5.40
C VAL A 115 -12.12 -4.61 -6.02
N ARG A 116 -13.02 -3.61 -6.04
CA ARG A 116 -14.35 -3.75 -6.66
C ARG A 116 -14.28 -3.75 -8.18
N GLU A 117 -13.42 -2.91 -8.74
CA GLU A 117 -13.26 -2.77 -10.20
C GLU A 117 -12.43 -3.93 -10.80
N TYR A 118 -11.40 -4.38 -10.08
CA TYR A 118 -10.44 -5.37 -10.56
C TYR A 118 -10.25 -6.56 -9.60
N PRO A 119 -11.34 -7.26 -9.17
CA PRO A 119 -11.26 -8.28 -8.13
C PRO A 119 -10.27 -9.40 -8.46
N VAL A 120 -10.17 -9.81 -9.74
CA VAL A 120 -9.26 -10.87 -10.19
C VAL A 120 -7.78 -10.53 -9.91
N LEU A 121 -7.39 -9.26 -10.00
CA LEU A 121 -6.00 -8.85 -9.75
C LEU A 121 -5.64 -8.88 -8.27
N PHE A 122 -6.60 -8.63 -7.39
CA PHE A 122 -6.39 -8.58 -5.94
C PHE A 122 -6.56 -9.93 -5.26
N GLN A 123 -7.30 -10.87 -5.85
CA GLN A 123 -7.63 -12.15 -5.24
C GLN A 123 -6.40 -12.90 -4.71
N THR A 124 -5.32 -12.97 -5.50
CA THR A 124 -4.07 -13.62 -5.08
C THR A 124 -3.34 -12.83 -4.01
N SER A 125 -3.26 -11.51 -4.15
CA SER A 125 -2.48 -10.63 -3.26
C SER A 125 -3.12 -10.44 -1.89
N MET A 126 -4.44 -10.65 -1.77
CA MET A 126 -5.12 -10.68 -0.45
C MET A 126 -4.61 -11.80 0.46
N GLY A 127 -4.06 -12.88 -0.09
CA GLY A 127 -3.38 -13.91 0.68
C GLY A 127 -2.11 -13.42 1.39
N TRP A 128 -1.57 -12.25 1.02
CA TRP A 128 -0.42 -11.66 1.72
C TRP A 128 -0.80 -11.12 3.09
N LEU A 129 -2.04 -10.66 3.26
CA LEU A 129 -2.53 -10.18 4.56
C LEU A 129 -2.60 -11.32 5.58
N ASP A 130 -2.70 -12.57 5.14
CA ASP A 130 -2.70 -13.75 6.04
C ASP A 130 -1.31 -14.04 6.63
N LYS A 131 -0.27 -13.37 6.12
CA LYS A 131 1.11 -13.50 6.62
C LYS A 131 1.44 -12.51 7.75
N VAL A 132 0.51 -11.61 8.06
CA VAL A 132 0.67 -10.59 9.09
C VAL A 132 -0.52 -10.61 10.03
N ASN A 133 -0.25 -10.41 11.30
CA ASN A 133 -1.21 -10.20 12.36
C ASN A 133 -0.72 -9.05 13.26
N GLU A 134 -1.53 -8.67 14.23
CA GLU A 134 -1.19 -7.59 15.18
C GLU A 134 0.19 -7.79 15.83
N ASP A 135 0.47 -8.99 16.36
CA ASP A 135 1.75 -9.29 17.03
C ASP A 135 2.94 -9.09 16.08
N SER A 136 2.89 -9.68 14.89
CA SER A 136 3.96 -9.56 13.90
C SER A 136 4.15 -8.10 13.44
N LEU A 137 3.09 -7.30 13.35
CA LEU A 137 3.18 -5.89 12.99
C LEU A 137 3.86 -5.09 14.10
N ARG A 138 3.52 -5.35 15.36
CA ARG A 138 4.19 -4.76 16.52
C ARG A 138 5.67 -5.15 16.56
N GLU A 139 5.98 -6.44 16.42
CA GLU A 139 7.36 -6.96 16.34
C GLU A 139 8.17 -6.31 15.21
N ILE A 140 7.56 -6.08 14.04
CA ILE A 140 8.22 -5.40 12.93
C ILE A 140 8.67 -3.99 13.34
N VAL A 141 7.79 -3.22 13.98
CA VAL A 141 8.09 -1.86 14.43
C VAL A 141 9.12 -1.90 15.58
N ASP A 142 9.00 -2.86 16.51
CA ASP A 142 9.88 -3.09 17.67
C ASP A 142 11.35 -3.32 17.34
N ARG A 143 11.67 -3.69 16.10
CA ARG A 143 13.05 -3.78 15.61
C ARG A 143 13.72 -2.43 15.37
N VAL A 144 12.96 -1.33 15.28
CA VAL A 144 13.54 0.01 15.14
C VAL A 144 14.17 0.41 16.47
N PRO A 145 15.44 0.88 16.51
CA PRO A 145 16.08 1.30 17.75
C PRO A 145 15.28 2.39 18.49
N GLU A 146 15.29 2.37 19.82
CA GLU A 146 14.56 3.33 20.66
C GLU A 146 15.01 4.78 20.43
N ASP A 147 16.30 4.99 20.17
CA ASP A 147 16.86 6.31 19.86
C ASP A 147 16.40 6.88 18.50
N TRP A 148 15.79 6.05 17.65
CA TRP A 148 15.37 6.43 16.29
C TRP A 148 13.86 6.62 16.17
N MET A 149 13.08 6.02 17.07
CA MET A 149 11.62 6.06 17.05
C MET A 149 11.08 6.13 18.46
N SER A 150 10.42 7.25 18.76
CA SER A 150 9.77 7.47 20.05
C SER A 150 8.70 6.41 20.33
N LEU A 151 8.35 6.25 21.61
CA LEU A 151 7.32 5.31 22.02
C LEU A 151 5.95 5.64 21.39
N SER A 152 5.58 6.92 21.30
CA SER A 152 4.32 7.34 20.69
C SER A 152 4.31 7.10 19.17
N ALA A 153 5.44 7.31 18.48
CA ALA A 153 5.60 6.91 17.07
C ALA A 153 5.39 5.41 16.89
N ARG A 154 6.06 4.58 17.70
CA ARG A 154 5.97 3.13 17.66
C ARG A 154 4.54 2.62 17.85
N ILE A 155 3.87 3.09 18.90
CA ILE A 155 2.48 2.73 19.19
C ILE A 155 1.56 3.19 18.05
N PHE A 156 1.72 4.42 17.56
CA PHE A 156 0.90 4.94 16.48
C PHE A 156 1.06 4.16 15.18
N SER A 157 2.30 3.84 14.78
CA SER A 157 2.55 3.09 13.55
C SER A 157 1.96 1.68 13.61
N ALA A 158 2.07 0.99 14.75
CA ALA A 158 1.43 -0.31 14.95
C ALA A 158 -0.10 -0.20 14.91
N GLU A 159 -0.69 0.75 15.63
CA GLU A 159 -2.14 0.96 15.68
C GLU A 159 -2.71 1.30 14.30
N GLN A 160 -2.03 2.14 13.53
CA GLN A 160 -2.39 2.46 12.15
C GLN A 160 -2.43 1.19 11.28
N MET A 161 -1.37 0.38 11.31
CA MET A 161 -1.31 -0.84 10.51
C MET A 161 -2.39 -1.85 10.95
N CYS A 162 -2.68 -1.95 12.25
CA CYS A 162 -3.74 -2.83 12.76
C CYS A 162 -5.12 -2.38 12.31
N TYR A 163 -5.43 -1.07 12.41
CA TYR A 163 -6.64 -0.49 11.86
C TYR A 163 -6.78 -0.79 10.36
N ASN A 164 -5.71 -0.55 9.59
CA ASN A 164 -5.71 -0.80 8.15
C ASN A 164 -5.89 -2.28 7.82
N LEU A 165 -5.21 -3.19 8.54
CA LEU A 165 -5.35 -4.64 8.36
C LEU A 165 -6.79 -5.10 8.59
N ILE A 166 -7.45 -4.60 9.64
CA ILE A 166 -8.87 -4.88 9.91
C ILE A 166 -9.74 -4.39 8.74
N GLU A 167 -9.54 -3.17 8.27
CA GLU A 167 -10.31 -2.60 7.17
C GLU A 167 -10.09 -3.32 5.84
N LEU A 168 -8.86 -3.71 5.54
CA LEU A 168 -8.51 -4.49 4.36
C LEU A 168 -9.13 -5.89 4.41
N ASN A 169 -9.12 -6.55 5.57
CA ASN A 169 -9.76 -7.87 5.72
C ASN A 169 -11.26 -7.85 5.47
N LYS A 170 -11.96 -6.74 5.76
CA LYS A 170 -13.39 -6.57 5.41
C LYS A 170 -13.64 -6.63 3.90
N LEU A 171 -12.63 -6.37 3.07
CA LEU A 171 -12.76 -6.41 1.61
C LEU A 171 -12.79 -7.84 1.05
N ARG A 172 -12.42 -8.86 1.84
CA ARG A 172 -12.49 -10.27 1.42
C ARG A 172 -13.89 -10.70 0.98
N ARG A 173 -14.93 -10.02 1.46
CA ARG A 173 -16.33 -10.25 1.04
C ARG A 173 -16.59 -10.02 -0.45
N VAL A 174 -15.71 -9.31 -1.15
CA VAL A 174 -15.83 -9.04 -2.60
C VAL A 174 -15.51 -10.29 -3.43
N PHE A 175 -14.76 -11.26 -2.87
CA PHE A 175 -14.36 -12.49 -3.57
C PHE A 175 -15.25 -13.70 -3.22
N LYS A 176 -16.30 -13.49 -2.43
CA LYS A 176 -17.32 -14.51 -2.13
C LYS A 176 -18.44 -14.40 -3.15
#